data_AF-A0A9Q0D1F9-F1
#
_entry.id   AF-A0A9Q0D1F9-F1
#
_cell.length_a   1.000
_cell.length_b   1.000
_cell.length_c   1.000
_cell.angle_alpha   90.00
_cell.angle_beta   90.00
_cell.angle_gamma   90.00
#
_symmetry.space_group_name_H-M   'P 1'
#
loop_
_entity.id
_entity.type
_entity.pdbx_description
1 polymer ?
#
loop_
_entity_poly.entity_id
_entity_poly.type
_entity_poly.pdbx_seq_one_letter_code
_entity_poly.pdbx_strand_id
1 'polypeptide(L)'
;MIKKAKSGDVLVFHFSGHGNRDKDTKDEYIIPCDSNCITDIDVRQIVDQLPYGTTLTIISDSCHSGGLINHEKEQIGPSTVKRTIDAKDLKSKPRFIPHESLLQHLSGLSGIESQQIGDHLAHLFGDDASDKFLNKAYHPKKPIADNGILLSGCEAGQTSADLPPEAGDGKACGAFTHSLQKVLAQHPRAISYKELVTKVRQLLRSQEQEQHPCLYCSDSNAVSPFLLQKRPGTKDVDIEATVGTAEKGVTTGPELN
;
A
#
# COMPACT_ATOMS: atom_id res chain seq x y z
N MET A 1 -6.53 13.70 1.99
CA MET A 1 -5.18 13.51 1.43
C MET A 1 -5.17 13.77 -0.07
N ILE A 2 -5.77 12.90 -0.88
CA ILE A 2 -5.73 12.93 -2.35
C ILE A 2 -6.23 14.24 -2.98
N LYS A 3 -7.42 14.73 -2.59
CA LYS A 3 -8.01 15.97 -3.13
C LYS A 3 -7.14 17.24 -2.94
N LYS A 4 -6.17 17.21 -2.04
CA LYS A 4 -5.27 18.35 -1.75
C LYS A 4 -3.88 18.17 -2.37
N ALA A 5 -3.60 17.02 -2.98
CA ALA A 5 -2.29 16.71 -3.54
C ALA A 5 -2.00 17.59 -4.76
N LYS A 6 -0.73 17.97 -4.90
CA LYS A 6 -0.18 18.72 -6.03
C LYS A 6 0.94 17.93 -6.69
N SER A 7 1.27 18.30 -7.92
CA SER A 7 2.38 17.71 -8.66
C SER A 7 3.68 17.74 -7.84
N GLY A 8 4.33 16.58 -7.71
CA GLY A 8 5.57 16.43 -6.93
C GLY A 8 5.37 16.06 -5.46
N ASP A 9 4.13 16.03 -4.95
CA ASP A 9 3.88 15.64 -3.57
C ASP A 9 4.25 14.16 -3.30
N VAL A 10 4.68 13.88 -2.08
CA VAL A 10 4.89 12.52 -1.57
C VAL A 10 3.89 12.25 -0.47
N LEU A 11 3.01 11.29 -0.73
CA LEU A 11 1.93 10.91 0.18
C LEU A 11 2.25 9.57 0.82
N VAL A 12 1.87 9.43 2.10
CA VAL A 12 2.00 8.19 2.85
C VAL A 12 0.68 7.85 3.49
N PHE A 13 0.23 6.62 3.28
CA PHE A 13 -0.86 6.01 4.01
C PHE A 13 -0.33 4.78 4.73
N HIS A 14 -0.45 4.76 6.06
CA HIS A 14 -0.07 3.61 6.88
C HIS A 14 -1.32 3.04 7.53
N PHE A 15 -1.53 1.75 7.33
CA PHE A 15 -2.60 0.99 7.96
C PHE A 15 -1.96 -0.17 8.74
N SER A 16 -2.39 -0.36 9.99
CA SER A 16 -2.07 -1.54 10.77
C SER A 16 -3.33 -2.03 11.45
N GLY A 17 -3.73 -3.26 11.15
CA GLY A 17 -5.03 -3.78 11.55
C GLY A 17 -5.36 -5.09 10.84
N HIS A 18 -6.65 -5.40 10.81
CA HIS A 18 -7.12 -6.62 10.19
C HIS A 18 -7.25 -6.49 8.67
N GLY A 19 -6.95 -7.58 7.98
CA GLY A 19 -7.31 -7.78 6.59
C GLY A 19 -7.91 -9.17 6.42
N ASN A 20 -8.60 -9.37 5.31
CA ASN A 20 -9.24 -10.63 4.97
C ASN A 20 -9.23 -10.81 3.45
N ARG A 21 -9.65 -11.99 3.02
CA ARG A 21 -9.73 -12.36 1.63
C ARG A 21 -11.11 -12.92 1.34
N ASP A 22 -11.68 -12.47 0.23
CA ASP A 22 -12.89 -13.03 -0.32
C ASP A 22 -12.66 -14.49 -0.77
N LYS A 23 -13.57 -15.40 -0.41
CA LYS A 23 -13.37 -16.83 -0.64
C LYS A 23 -13.46 -17.20 -2.12
N ASP A 24 -14.28 -16.50 -2.88
CA ASP A 24 -14.62 -16.86 -4.25
C ASP A 24 -13.67 -16.17 -5.24
N THR A 25 -13.51 -14.86 -5.09
CA THR A 25 -12.67 -14.03 -5.96
C THR A 25 -11.20 -14.09 -5.59
N LYS A 26 -10.88 -14.47 -4.35
CA LYS A 26 -9.54 -14.40 -3.72
C LYS A 26 -9.00 -12.98 -3.56
N ASP A 27 -9.88 -11.99 -3.69
CA ASP A 27 -9.52 -10.60 -3.56
C ASP A 27 -9.30 -10.22 -2.10
N GLU A 28 -8.31 -9.37 -1.89
CA GLU A 28 -7.81 -8.98 -0.58
C GLU A 28 -8.32 -7.58 -0.21
N TYR A 29 -8.68 -7.40 1.06
CA TYR A 29 -9.19 -6.13 1.58
C TYR A 29 -8.78 -5.90 3.02
N ILE A 30 -8.66 -4.63 3.39
CA ILE A 30 -8.44 -4.20 4.77
C ILE A 30 -9.78 -3.90 5.44
N ILE A 31 -9.83 -4.09 6.77
CA ILE A 31 -11.05 -3.95 7.57
C ILE A 31 -10.85 -2.77 8.55
N PRO A 32 -11.42 -1.59 8.24
CA PRO A 32 -11.46 -0.46 9.17
C PRO A 32 -12.35 -0.75 10.40
N CYS A 33 -12.34 0.16 11.37
CA CYS A 33 -13.06 -0.04 12.63
C CYS A 33 -14.59 -0.01 12.52
N ASP A 34 -15.13 0.61 11.46
CA ASP A 34 -16.56 0.59 11.14
C ASP A 34 -16.96 -0.63 10.31
N SER A 35 -16.01 -1.52 9.98
CA SER A 35 -16.17 -2.68 9.11
C SER A 35 -16.52 -2.37 7.65
N ASN A 36 -16.49 -1.11 7.21
CA ASN A 36 -16.65 -0.77 5.80
C ASN A 36 -15.36 -1.12 5.04
N CYS A 37 -15.32 -2.35 4.52
CA CYS A 37 -14.11 -2.96 3.98
C CYS A 37 -13.58 -2.17 2.77
N ILE A 38 -12.26 -1.96 2.73
CA ILE A 38 -11.56 -1.24 1.65
C ILE A 38 -10.79 -2.25 0.79
N THR A 39 -11.11 -2.30 -0.50
CA THR A 39 -10.58 -3.27 -1.47
C THR A 39 -9.46 -2.70 -2.33
N ASP A 40 -8.83 -3.56 -3.12
CA ASP A 40 -7.86 -3.20 -4.15
C ASP A 40 -8.41 -2.21 -5.19
N ILE A 41 -9.71 -2.28 -5.48
CA ILE A 41 -10.39 -1.35 -6.40
C ILE A 41 -10.43 0.06 -5.81
N ASP A 42 -10.78 0.20 -4.53
CA ASP A 42 -10.84 1.52 -3.89
C ASP A 42 -9.45 2.17 -3.85
N VAL A 43 -8.43 1.38 -3.53
CA VAL A 43 -7.03 1.82 -3.54
C VAL A 43 -6.60 2.22 -4.94
N ARG A 44 -6.94 1.43 -5.96
CA ARG A 44 -6.62 1.79 -7.35
C ARG A 44 -7.31 3.09 -7.77
N GLN A 45 -8.59 3.26 -7.44
CA GLN A 45 -9.32 4.49 -7.71
C GLN A 45 -8.68 5.71 -7.05
N ILE A 46 -8.14 5.55 -5.85
CA ILE A 46 -7.39 6.58 -5.13
C ILE A 46 -6.10 6.93 -5.87
N VAL A 47 -5.32 5.92 -6.29
CA VAL A 47 -4.06 6.10 -7.02
C VAL A 47 -4.30 6.79 -8.38
N ASP A 48 -5.37 6.42 -9.09
CA ASP A 48 -5.73 6.98 -10.40
C ASP A 48 -6.15 8.45 -10.36
N GLN A 49 -6.40 9.01 -9.18
CA GLN A 49 -6.73 10.42 -8.97
C GLN A 49 -5.50 11.29 -8.67
N LEU A 50 -4.31 10.69 -8.54
CA LEU A 50 -3.11 11.44 -8.17
C LEU A 50 -2.64 12.36 -9.31
N PRO A 51 -2.27 13.61 -9.02
CA PRO A 51 -1.63 14.48 -10.00
C PRO A 51 -0.32 13.87 -10.51
N TYR A 52 0.06 14.21 -11.75
CA TYR A 52 1.34 13.80 -12.33
C TYR A 52 2.52 14.14 -11.40
N GLY A 53 3.49 13.23 -11.30
CA GLY A 53 4.68 13.41 -10.46
C GLY A 53 4.44 13.24 -8.96
N THR A 54 3.21 12.95 -8.53
CA THR A 54 2.89 12.61 -7.14
C THR A 54 3.16 11.12 -6.89
N THR A 55 3.60 10.75 -5.69
CA THR A 55 3.67 9.34 -5.29
C THR A 55 2.82 9.07 -4.06
N LEU A 56 2.15 7.92 -4.01
CA LEU A 56 1.44 7.44 -2.83
C LEU A 56 2.07 6.13 -2.36
N THR A 57 2.69 6.18 -1.19
CA THR A 57 3.21 5.00 -0.49
C THR A 57 2.19 4.48 0.50
N ILE A 58 1.74 3.25 0.29
CA ILE A 58 0.85 2.51 1.16
C ILE A 58 1.69 1.50 1.94
N ILE A 59 1.68 1.62 3.25
CA ILE A 59 2.31 0.65 4.17
C ILE A 59 1.15 -0.08 4.84
N SER A 60 0.93 -1.33 4.45
CA SER A 60 -0.16 -2.16 4.98
C SER A 60 0.38 -3.25 5.88
N ASP A 61 0.37 -3.00 7.18
CA ASP A 61 0.71 -3.99 8.20
C ASP A 61 -0.54 -4.78 8.64
N SER A 62 -1.05 -5.59 7.72
CA SER A 62 -2.24 -6.44 7.86
C SER A 62 -2.04 -7.76 7.12
N CYS A 63 -2.74 -8.82 7.55
CA CYS A 63 -2.81 -10.07 6.78
C CYS A 63 -3.59 -9.84 5.49
N HIS A 64 -3.28 -10.60 4.44
CA HIS A 64 -4.00 -10.51 3.15
C HIS A 64 -4.01 -9.08 2.60
N SER A 65 -2.83 -8.48 2.45
CA SER A 65 -2.67 -7.15 1.86
C SER A 65 -1.72 -7.13 0.66
N GLY A 66 -1.26 -8.28 0.17
CA GLY A 66 -0.40 -8.36 -1.01
C GLY A 66 -1.13 -8.02 -2.32
N GLY A 67 -2.44 -8.22 -2.36
CA GLY A 67 -3.32 -7.85 -3.48
C GLY A 67 -3.95 -6.47 -3.36
N LEU A 68 -3.61 -5.67 -2.33
CA LEU A 68 -4.30 -4.42 -2.02
C LEU A 68 -4.06 -3.30 -3.04
N ILE A 69 -3.12 -3.48 -3.98
CA ILE A 69 -2.94 -2.56 -5.10
C ILE A 69 -2.97 -3.34 -6.41
N ASN A 70 -3.86 -2.92 -7.31
CA ASN A 70 -4.01 -3.55 -8.62
C ASN A 70 -3.08 -2.89 -9.66
N HIS A 71 -2.65 -3.69 -10.64
CA HIS A 71 -1.78 -3.32 -11.76
C HIS A 71 -0.33 -2.93 -11.42
N GLU A 72 0.11 -3.10 -10.18
CA GLU A 72 1.52 -2.86 -9.84
C GLU A 72 2.37 -4.12 -10.00
N LYS A 73 3.59 -3.92 -10.49
CA LYS A 73 4.56 -5.01 -10.64
C LYS A 73 5.06 -5.48 -9.27
N GLU A 74 5.05 -6.79 -9.06
CA GLU A 74 5.72 -7.42 -7.91
C GLU A 74 7.24 -7.26 -8.04
N GLN A 75 7.83 -6.46 -7.15
CA GLN A 75 9.28 -6.24 -7.09
C GLN A 75 9.95 -7.21 -6.11
N ILE A 76 9.24 -7.51 -5.02
CA ILE A 76 9.61 -8.47 -3.99
C ILE A 76 8.32 -9.17 -3.56
N GLY A 77 8.23 -10.48 -3.74
CA GLY A 77 7.05 -11.24 -3.33
C GLY A 77 7.22 -12.76 -3.48
N PRO A 78 6.12 -13.53 -3.44
CA PRO A 78 6.16 -14.99 -3.46
C PRO A 78 6.76 -15.59 -4.74
N SER A 79 6.70 -14.88 -5.88
CA SER A 79 7.32 -15.36 -7.12
C SER A 79 8.85 -15.35 -7.06
N THR A 80 9.42 -14.60 -6.12
CA THR A 80 10.87 -14.39 -5.98
C THR A 80 11.54 -15.37 -5.00
N VAL A 81 10.79 -16.28 -4.33
CA VAL A 81 11.30 -17.16 -3.27
C VAL A 81 11.02 -18.64 -3.58
N LYS A 82 12.07 -19.45 -3.78
CA LYS A 82 11.97 -20.92 -3.74
C LYS A 82 11.73 -21.35 -2.29
N ARG A 83 10.53 -21.87 -1.97
CA ARG A 83 10.21 -22.38 -0.64
C ARG A 83 10.84 -23.75 -0.41
N THR A 84 11.65 -23.84 0.63
CA THR A 84 11.75 -25.02 1.49
C THR A 84 11.48 -24.50 2.89
N ILE A 85 10.56 -25.10 3.65
CA ILE A 85 10.61 -25.28 5.12
C ILE A 85 9.29 -25.91 5.60
N ASP A 86 9.47 -26.89 6.49
CA ASP A 86 8.50 -27.57 7.34
C ASP A 86 7.96 -26.65 8.45
N ALA A 87 6.65 -26.71 8.69
CA ALA A 87 5.98 -25.92 9.73
C ALA A 87 6.38 -26.37 11.14
N LYS A 88 6.81 -25.43 12.00
CA LYS A 88 6.87 -25.61 13.45
C LYS A 88 6.13 -24.46 14.13
N ASP A 89 5.37 -24.81 15.16
CA ASP A 89 4.47 -23.92 15.91
C ASP A 89 5.17 -22.69 16.51
N LEU A 90 4.73 -21.49 16.10
CA LEU A 90 5.13 -20.20 16.66
C LEU A 90 3.92 -19.48 17.29
N LYS A 91 4.13 -18.95 18.52
CA LYS A 91 3.14 -18.20 19.32
C LYS A 91 2.96 -16.76 18.83
N SER A 92 2.48 -16.55 17.60
CA SER A 92 2.06 -15.23 17.13
C SER A 92 0.55 -15.18 16.95
N LYS A 93 -0.09 -14.06 17.34
CA LYS A 93 -1.53 -13.88 17.06
C LYS A 93 -1.69 -13.40 15.61
N PRO A 94 -2.45 -14.13 14.78
CA PRO A 94 -2.68 -13.73 13.40
C PRO A 94 -3.53 -12.45 13.31
N ARG A 95 -3.16 -11.52 12.43
CA ARG A 95 -3.97 -10.31 12.13
C ARG A 95 -4.95 -10.50 10.98
N PHE A 96 -5.68 -11.62 10.97
CA PHE A 96 -6.84 -11.81 10.10
C PHE A 96 -8.08 -12.02 10.97
N ILE A 97 -9.21 -11.50 10.51
CA ILE A 97 -10.52 -11.86 11.08
C ILE A 97 -11.01 -13.06 10.27
N PRO A 98 -11.33 -14.21 10.89
CA PRO A 98 -11.94 -15.31 10.17
C PRO A 98 -13.18 -14.84 9.42
N HIS A 99 -13.31 -15.24 8.15
CA HIS A 99 -14.45 -14.87 7.30
C HIS A 99 -15.80 -15.03 8.01
N GLU A 100 -16.01 -16.17 8.67
CA GLU A 100 -17.24 -16.48 9.41
C GLU A 100 -17.48 -15.53 10.59
N SER A 101 -16.43 -15.06 11.27
CA SER A 101 -16.56 -14.08 12.35
C SER A 101 -16.97 -12.70 11.80
N LEU A 102 -16.39 -12.31 10.66
CA LEU A 102 -16.77 -11.06 9.98
C LEU A 102 -18.21 -11.12 9.47
N LEU A 103 -18.58 -12.24 8.81
CA LEU A 103 -19.94 -12.47 8.34
C LEU A 103 -20.94 -12.41 9.50
N GLN A 104 -20.71 -13.15 10.59
CA GLN A 104 -21.59 -13.14 11.76
C GLN A 104 -21.76 -11.72 12.35
N HIS A 105 -20.68 -10.95 12.42
CA HIS A 105 -20.74 -9.57 12.90
C HIS A 105 -21.60 -8.69 11.99
N LEU A 106 -21.36 -8.74 10.67
CA LEU A 106 -22.08 -7.95 9.67
C LEU A 106 -23.55 -8.37 9.55
N SER A 107 -23.86 -9.66 9.64
CA SER A 107 -25.25 -10.14 9.68
C SER A 107 -25.98 -9.61 10.91
N GLY A 108 -25.31 -9.56 12.08
CA GLY A 108 -25.89 -8.97 13.29
C GLY A 108 -26.17 -7.47 13.19
N LEU A 109 -25.37 -6.73 12.43
CA LEU A 109 -25.56 -5.30 12.20
C LEU A 109 -26.61 -4.99 11.13
N SER A 110 -26.56 -5.70 10.01
CA SER A 110 -27.43 -5.46 8.85
C SER A 110 -28.83 -6.05 8.99
N GLY A 111 -28.97 -7.14 9.75
CA GLY A 111 -30.25 -7.83 9.93
C GLY A 111 -30.77 -8.57 8.69
N ILE A 112 -29.96 -8.71 7.63
CA ILE A 112 -30.32 -9.47 6.42
C ILE A 112 -29.79 -10.90 6.46
N GLU A 113 -30.47 -11.83 5.81
CA GLU A 113 -30.02 -13.21 5.65
C GLU A 113 -29.24 -13.37 4.34
N SER A 114 -27.92 -13.16 4.39
CA SER A 114 -27.01 -13.46 3.28
C SER A 114 -25.76 -14.20 3.77
N GLN A 115 -25.13 -14.96 2.87
CA GLN A 115 -23.82 -15.57 3.11
C GLN A 115 -22.68 -14.75 2.50
N GLN A 116 -23.01 -13.69 1.77
CA GLN A 116 -22.04 -12.83 1.10
C GLN A 116 -21.79 -11.58 1.93
N ILE A 117 -20.53 -11.34 2.30
CA ILE A 117 -20.11 -10.12 2.99
C ILE A 117 -20.51 -8.87 2.20
N GLY A 118 -20.39 -8.92 0.86
CA GLY A 118 -20.72 -7.81 -0.02
C GLY A 118 -22.18 -7.34 0.12
N ASP A 119 -23.14 -8.26 0.27
CA ASP A 119 -24.55 -7.90 0.44
C ASP A 119 -24.78 -7.12 1.73
N HIS A 120 -24.11 -7.52 2.83
CA HIS A 120 -24.18 -6.82 4.11
C HIS A 120 -23.54 -5.44 4.04
N LEU A 121 -22.37 -5.32 3.41
CA LEU A 121 -21.67 -4.04 3.24
C LEU A 121 -22.48 -3.08 2.37
N ALA A 122 -23.01 -3.55 1.25
CA ALA A 122 -23.90 -2.77 0.38
C ALA A 122 -25.15 -2.30 1.14
N HIS A 123 -25.74 -3.15 1.97
CA HIS A 123 -26.91 -2.79 2.78
C HIS A 123 -26.59 -1.73 3.85
N LEU A 124 -25.46 -1.87 4.55
CA LEU A 124 -25.07 -1.01 5.67
C LEU A 124 -24.57 0.37 5.21
N PHE A 125 -23.80 0.41 4.12
CA PHE A 125 -23.07 1.60 3.70
C PHE A 125 -23.59 2.21 2.40
N GLY A 126 -24.46 1.52 1.66
CA GLY A 126 -25.01 2.03 0.40
C GLY A 126 -23.90 2.40 -0.59
N ASP A 127 -23.93 3.63 -1.10
CA ASP A 127 -22.92 4.13 -2.04
C ASP A 127 -21.54 4.37 -1.42
N ASP A 128 -21.41 4.36 -0.08
CA ASP A 128 -20.13 4.46 0.62
C ASP A 128 -19.42 3.09 0.72
N ALA A 129 -20.09 1.98 0.38
CA ALA A 129 -19.43 0.67 0.26
C ALA A 129 -18.48 0.66 -0.95
N SER A 130 -17.43 -0.16 -0.89
CA SER A 130 -16.55 -0.37 -2.03
C SER A 130 -17.34 -0.73 -3.29
N ASP A 131 -17.00 -0.11 -4.42
CA ASP A 131 -17.59 -0.40 -5.73
C ASP A 131 -17.54 -1.89 -6.07
N LYS A 132 -16.54 -2.61 -5.54
CA LYS A 132 -16.40 -4.05 -5.67
C LYS A 132 -17.56 -4.82 -5.04
N PHE A 133 -17.97 -4.45 -3.82
CA PHE A 133 -19.11 -5.08 -3.14
C PHE A 133 -20.45 -4.64 -3.73
N LEU A 134 -20.49 -3.50 -4.43
CA LEU A 134 -21.65 -3.03 -5.17
C LEU A 134 -21.75 -3.63 -6.58
N ASN A 135 -20.84 -4.52 -6.96
CA ASN A 135 -20.74 -5.08 -8.31
C ASN A 135 -20.70 -4.01 -9.42
N LYS A 136 -20.16 -2.82 -9.10
CA LYS A 136 -19.99 -1.73 -10.07
C LYS A 136 -18.77 -2.05 -10.94
N ALA A 137 -18.95 -2.00 -12.27
CA ALA A 137 -17.86 -2.26 -13.20
C ALA A 137 -16.75 -1.22 -13.02
N TYR A 138 -15.56 -1.67 -12.61
CA TYR A 138 -14.40 -0.81 -12.59
C TYR A 138 -13.79 -0.72 -13.99
N HIS A 139 -13.81 0.49 -14.56
CA HIS A 139 -13.10 0.78 -15.79
C HIS A 139 -11.84 1.57 -15.44
N PRO A 140 -10.65 0.93 -15.45
CA PRO A 140 -9.41 1.63 -15.16
C PRO A 140 -9.26 2.77 -16.17
N LYS A 141 -9.15 4.00 -15.65
CA LYS A 141 -8.71 5.11 -16.49
C LYS A 141 -7.30 4.78 -16.95
N LYS A 142 -6.99 5.08 -18.22
CA LYS A 142 -5.70 4.79 -18.86
C LYS A 142 -4.56 5.05 -17.86
N PRO A 143 -3.69 4.08 -17.52
CA PRO A 143 -2.72 4.26 -16.45
C PRO A 143 -1.85 5.48 -16.75
N ILE A 144 -2.03 6.55 -15.98
CA ILE A 144 -1.04 7.60 -15.84
C ILE A 144 0.10 6.96 -15.06
N ALA A 145 1.36 7.24 -15.43
CA ALA A 145 2.57 6.66 -14.85
C ALA A 145 2.38 6.17 -13.40
N ASP A 146 2.66 4.88 -13.13
CA ASP A 146 2.34 4.19 -11.88
C ASP A 146 2.89 4.94 -10.65
N ASN A 147 1.99 5.68 -9.99
CA ASN A 147 2.25 6.54 -8.84
C ASN A 147 2.04 5.80 -7.50
N GLY A 148 1.54 4.56 -7.56
CA GLY A 148 1.27 3.72 -6.40
C GLY A 148 2.50 2.94 -5.97
N ILE A 149 2.73 2.87 -4.67
CA ILE A 149 3.75 2.02 -4.06
C ILE A 149 3.10 1.31 -2.87
N LEU A 150 3.09 -0.02 -2.87
CA LEU A 150 2.57 -0.81 -1.76
C LEU A 150 3.69 -1.62 -1.10
N LEU A 151 3.81 -1.46 0.21
CA LEU A 151 4.56 -2.34 1.09
C LEU A 151 3.57 -3.12 1.94
N SER A 152 3.41 -4.42 1.69
CA SER A 152 2.53 -5.29 2.48
C SER A 152 3.31 -6.01 3.57
N GLY A 153 2.69 -6.25 4.72
CA GLY A 153 3.32 -6.91 5.87
C GLY A 153 3.58 -8.40 5.68
N CYS A 154 2.88 -9.04 4.74
CA CYS A 154 3.06 -10.44 4.40
C CYS A 154 2.77 -10.72 2.92
N GLU A 155 3.17 -11.91 2.45
CA GLU A 155 2.77 -12.43 1.15
C GLU A 155 1.27 -12.77 1.14
N ALA A 156 0.70 -12.80 -0.06
CA ALA A 156 -0.65 -13.31 -0.27
C ALA A 156 -0.77 -14.75 0.26
N GLY A 157 -1.62 -14.96 1.27
CA GLY A 157 -1.85 -16.27 1.90
C GLY A 157 -0.93 -16.56 3.10
N GLN A 158 -0.14 -15.59 3.53
CA GLN A 158 0.55 -15.59 4.83
C GLN A 158 -0.19 -14.70 5.83
N THR A 159 0.26 -14.77 7.08
CA THR A 159 -0.23 -14.00 8.21
C THR A 159 0.80 -12.95 8.62
N SER A 160 0.38 -11.68 8.74
CA SER A 160 1.11 -10.65 9.50
C SER A 160 0.91 -10.83 11.00
N ALA A 161 2.01 -10.69 11.77
CA ALA A 161 2.05 -10.99 13.19
C ALA A 161 2.15 -9.74 14.08
N ASP A 162 1.45 -9.75 15.22
CA ASP A 162 1.74 -8.84 16.33
C ASP A 162 2.93 -9.38 17.14
N LEU A 163 3.88 -8.50 17.45
CA LEU A 163 4.93 -8.75 18.43
C LEU A 163 4.38 -8.52 19.84
N PRO A 164 4.66 -9.43 20.79
CA PRO A 164 4.33 -9.21 22.18
C PRO A 164 5.25 -8.13 22.78
N PRO A 165 4.89 -7.52 23.91
CA PRO A 165 5.63 -6.40 24.51
C PRO A 165 7.13 -6.66 24.71
N GLU A 166 7.52 -7.91 24.99
CA GLU A 166 8.91 -8.31 25.20
C GLU A 166 9.76 -8.17 23.92
N ALA A 167 9.15 -8.32 22.75
CA ALA A 167 9.78 -8.16 21.44
C ALA A 167 9.55 -6.77 20.80
N GLY A 168 8.53 -6.04 21.27
CA GLY A 168 8.11 -4.73 20.80
C GLY A 168 8.55 -3.55 21.68
N ASP A 169 9.76 -3.62 22.25
CA ASP A 169 10.35 -2.56 23.07
C ASP A 169 9.42 -2.12 24.24
N GLY A 170 8.73 -3.08 24.87
CA GLY A 170 7.83 -2.88 26.00
C GLY A 170 6.36 -2.65 25.63
N LYS A 171 5.98 -2.67 24.35
CA LYS A 171 4.59 -2.54 23.88
C LYS A 171 4.27 -3.55 22.79
N ALA A 172 3.03 -4.00 22.73
CA ALA A 172 2.59 -4.79 21.57
C ALA A 172 2.64 -3.90 20.31
N CYS A 173 3.25 -4.40 19.24
CA CYS A 173 3.40 -3.66 17.98
C CYS A 173 3.36 -4.62 16.79
N GLY A 174 3.09 -4.08 15.60
CA GLY A 174 3.13 -4.90 14.40
C GLY A 174 4.54 -5.29 14.00
N ALA A 175 4.78 -6.58 13.76
CA ALA A 175 6.10 -7.09 13.45
C ALA A 175 6.69 -6.43 12.20
N PHE A 176 5.88 -6.24 11.15
CA PHE A 176 6.36 -5.58 9.93
C PHE A 176 6.68 -4.09 10.18
N THR A 177 5.76 -3.34 10.79
CA THR A 177 5.98 -1.91 11.08
C THR A 177 7.18 -1.70 12.00
N HIS A 178 7.35 -2.55 13.02
CA HIS A 178 8.47 -2.49 13.96
C HIS A 178 9.81 -2.76 13.26
N SER A 179 9.88 -3.80 12.45
CA SER A 179 11.09 -4.11 11.68
C SER A 179 11.41 -3.02 10.66
N LEU A 180 10.40 -2.43 10.02
CA LEU A 180 10.57 -1.28 9.13
C LEU A 180 11.23 -0.09 9.85
N GLN A 181 10.72 0.27 11.03
CA GLN A 181 11.30 1.34 11.86
C GLN A 181 12.72 1.02 12.31
N LYS A 182 13.00 -0.21 12.75
CA LYS A 182 14.35 -0.64 13.17
C LYS A 182 15.35 -0.55 12.02
N VAL A 183 14.97 -1.01 10.81
CA VAL A 183 15.84 -0.89 9.63
C VAL A 183 16.08 0.58 9.29
N LEU A 184 15.04 1.42 9.27
CA LEU A 184 15.20 2.86 8.99
C LEU A 184 16.13 3.55 10.00
N ALA A 185 15.98 3.26 11.30
CA ALA A 185 16.84 3.83 12.34
C ALA A 185 18.32 3.44 12.19
N GLN A 186 18.60 2.26 11.64
CA GLN A 186 19.96 1.76 11.39
C GLN A 186 20.55 2.29 10.06
N HIS A 187 19.75 2.94 9.21
CA HIS A 187 20.16 3.43 7.89
C HIS A 187 20.00 4.95 7.82
N PRO A 188 20.97 5.74 8.34
CA PRO A 188 20.89 7.21 8.35
C PRO A 188 21.06 7.85 6.96
N ARG A 189 21.32 7.06 5.92
CA ARG A 189 21.41 7.51 4.53
C ARG A 189 20.17 7.05 3.76
N ALA A 190 19.86 7.76 2.67
CA ALA A 190 18.79 7.38 1.76
C ALA A 190 18.87 5.90 1.38
N ILE A 191 17.77 5.16 1.61
CA ILE A 191 17.61 3.74 1.28
C ILE A 191 16.53 3.60 0.20
N SER A 192 16.73 2.72 -0.78
CA SER A 192 15.69 2.49 -1.80
C SER A 192 14.52 1.67 -1.25
N TYR A 193 13.34 1.75 -1.87
CA TYR A 193 12.20 0.89 -1.49
C TYR A 193 12.56 -0.60 -1.51
N LYS A 194 13.21 -1.06 -2.58
CA LYS A 194 13.60 -2.46 -2.73
C LYS A 194 14.63 -2.89 -1.69
N GLU A 195 15.61 -2.05 -1.39
CA GLU A 195 16.61 -2.34 -0.37
C GLU A 195 15.99 -2.36 1.04
N LEU A 196 15.10 -1.41 1.34
CA LEU A 196 14.39 -1.33 2.61
C LEU A 196 13.60 -2.60 2.89
N VAL A 197 12.73 -3.01 1.97
CA VAL A 197 11.92 -4.23 2.13
C VAL A 197 12.80 -5.49 2.20
N THR A 198 13.90 -5.54 1.44
CA THR A 198 14.86 -6.65 1.53
C THR A 198 15.48 -6.77 2.92
N LYS A 199 15.92 -5.66 3.50
CA LYS A 199 16.51 -5.64 4.86
C LYS A 199 15.47 -5.96 5.93
N VAL A 200 14.22 -5.50 5.76
CA VAL A 200 13.12 -5.85 6.65
C VAL A 200 12.86 -7.36 6.63
N ARG A 201 12.83 -8.01 5.45
CA ARG A 201 12.75 -9.48 5.34
C ARG A 201 13.90 -10.17 6.06
N GLN A 202 15.13 -9.66 5.93
CA GLN A 202 16.30 -10.23 6.61
C GLN A 202 16.18 -10.13 8.14
N LEU A 203 15.74 -8.98 8.65
CA LEU A 203 15.53 -8.76 10.08
C LEU A 203 14.45 -9.70 10.63
N LEU A 204 13.30 -9.79 9.98
CA LEU A 204 12.22 -10.69 10.38
C LEU A 204 12.65 -12.16 10.40
N ARG A 205 13.42 -12.61 9.39
CA ARG A 205 13.98 -13.97 9.38
C ARG A 205 14.95 -14.22 10.54
N SER A 206 15.77 -13.24 10.90
CA SER A 206 16.68 -13.35 12.05
C SER A 206 15.96 -13.41 13.40
N GLN A 207 14.70 -12.98 13.43
CA GLN A 207 13.80 -13.04 14.59
C GLN A 207 12.83 -14.23 14.50
N GLU A 208 13.12 -15.20 13.63
CA GLU A 208 12.32 -16.40 13.40
C GLU A 208 10.84 -16.10 13.06
N GLN A 209 10.59 -14.95 12.41
CA GLN A 209 9.24 -14.61 11.95
C GLN A 209 9.00 -15.22 10.56
N GLU A 210 7.86 -15.88 10.40
CA GLU A 210 7.46 -16.52 9.13
C GLU A 210 6.89 -15.54 8.10
N GLN A 211 6.56 -14.32 8.50
CA GLN A 211 5.99 -13.33 7.59
C GLN A 211 7.05 -12.79 6.62
N HIS A 212 6.64 -12.59 5.36
CA HIS A 212 7.50 -12.08 4.30
C HIS A 212 6.92 -10.80 3.69
N PRO A 213 7.34 -9.61 4.14
CA PRO A 213 6.81 -8.36 3.58
C PRO A 213 7.07 -8.21 2.09
N CYS A 214 6.14 -7.67 1.31
CA CYS A 214 6.29 -7.53 -0.15
C CYS A 214 6.45 -6.07 -0.58
N LEU A 215 6.87 -5.89 -1.83
CA LEU A 215 6.92 -4.60 -2.51
C LEU A 215 6.24 -4.70 -3.88
N TYR A 216 5.23 -3.88 -4.11
CA TYR A 216 4.53 -3.75 -5.38
C TYR A 216 4.63 -2.30 -5.85
N CYS A 217 5.32 -2.08 -6.97
CA CYS A 217 5.45 -0.78 -7.62
C CYS A 217 6.17 -0.92 -8.97
N SER A 218 6.19 0.16 -9.75
CA SER A 218 7.02 0.29 -10.94
C SER A 218 8.52 0.10 -10.70
N ASP A 219 9.26 -0.25 -11.75
CA ASP A 219 10.71 -0.45 -11.68
C ASP A 219 11.47 0.82 -11.25
N SER A 220 10.99 2.00 -11.66
CA SER A 220 11.57 3.27 -11.23
C SER A 220 11.34 3.54 -9.74
N ASN A 221 10.16 3.22 -9.21
CA ASN A 221 9.85 3.37 -7.80
C ASN A 221 10.64 2.37 -6.94
N ALA A 222 10.87 1.15 -7.43
CA ALA A 222 11.60 0.13 -6.67
C ALA A 222 13.02 0.59 -6.26
N VAL A 223 13.69 1.34 -7.14
CA VAL A 223 15.06 1.82 -6.93
C VAL A 223 15.13 3.27 -6.42
N SER A 224 13.99 3.96 -6.32
CA SER A 224 13.94 5.33 -5.80
C SER A 224 14.11 5.34 -4.27
N PRO A 225 14.64 6.44 -3.69
CA PRO A 225 14.71 6.59 -2.24
C PRO A 225 13.34 6.50 -1.59
N PHE A 226 13.24 5.73 -0.50
CA PHE A 226 12.04 5.65 0.33
C PHE A 226 11.60 7.07 0.73
N LEU A 227 10.38 7.45 0.39
CA LEU A 227 9.78 8.76 0.66
C LEU A 227 10.65 9.96 0.23
N LEU A 228 11.37 9.84 -0.89
CA LEU A 228 12.30 10.86 -1.41
C LEU A 228 13.33 11.32 -0.36
N GLN A 229 13.78 10.41 0.52
CA GLN A 229 14.86 10.69 1.46
C GLN A 229 16.04 11.36 0.75
N LYS A 230 16.41 12.56 1.22
CA LYS A 230 17.55 13.30 0.68
C LYS A 230 18.84 12.50 0.91
N ARG A 231 19.72 12.46 -0.09
CA ARG A 231 21.07 11.92 0.10
C ARG A 231 21.85 12.89 0.99
N PRO A 232 22.62 12.41 1.98
CA PRO A 232 23.43 13.30 2.80
C PRO A 232 24.36 14.13 1.90
N GLY A 233 24.24 15.46 1.95
CA GLY A 233 25.11 16.40 1.22
C GLY A 233 24.54 17.03 -0.05
N THR A 234 23.32 16.73 -0.49
CA THR A 234 22.69 17.42 -1.63
C THR A 234 21.99 18.70 -1.17
N LYS A 235 22.49 19.88 -1.57
CA LYS A 235 21.79 21.16 -1.43
C LYS A 235 20.59 21.20 -2.39
N ASP A 236 19.50 21.82 -1.96
CA ASP A 236 18.32 22.04 -2.79
C ASP A 236 18.70 22.84 -4.03
N VAL A 237 18.41 22.30 -5.21
CA VAL A 237 18.37 23.08 -6.44
C VAL A 237 16.90 23.43 -6.62
N ASP A 238 16.56 24.69 -6.37
CA ASP A 238 15.23 25.22 -6.67
C ASP A 238 14.98 25.05 -8.17
N ILE A 239 14.09 24.13 -8.52
CA ILE A 239 13.59 23.98 -9.89
C ILE A 239 12.45 25.00 -10.08
N GLU A 240 12.76 26.28 -9.91
CA GLU A 240 11.89 27.40 -10.28
C GLU A 240 12.68 28.40 -11.14
N ALA A 241 13.24 27.97 -12.27
CA ALA A 241 13.76 28.89 -13.29
C ALA A 241 14.08 28.20 -14.64
N THR A 242 13.15 27.50 -15.29
CA THR A 242 13.35 27.20 -16.74
C THR A 242 12.06 27.06 -17.56
N VAL A 243 10.97 27.74 -17.19
CA VAL A 243 9.83 27.93 -18.10
C VAL A 243 9.41 29.41 -18.06
N GLY A 244 10.03 30.22 -18.91
CA GLY A 244 9.67 31.63 -19.04
C GLY A 244 10.70 32.43 -19.80
N THR A 245 10.70 32.31 -21.14
CA THR A 245 10.82 33.41 -22.11
C THR A 245 10.89 32.80 -23.50
N ALA A 246 9.74 32.61 -24.13
CA ALA A 246 9.65 32.44 -25.58
C ALA A 246 8.32 32.99 -26.06
N GLU A 247 8.12 34.30 -25.99
CA GLU A 247 7.16 34.99 -26.85
C GLU A 247 7.64 36.41 -27.21
N LYS A 248 7.29 36.78 -28.45
CA LYS A 248 7.33 38.09 -29.11
C LYS A 248 8.59 38.47 -29.88
N GLY A 249 8.77 37.80 -31.02
CA GLY A 249 9.33 38.43 -32.22
C GLY A 249 8.19 38.95 -33.09
N VAL A 250 7.80 40.22 -32.91
CA VAL A 250 6.99 40.97 -33.87
C VAL A 250 7.95 41.55 -34.90
N THR A 251 7.91 41.03 -36.13
CA THR A 251 8.60 41.64 -37.27
C THR A 251 7.68 42.65 -37.94
N THR A 252 7.94 43.93 -37.71
CA THR A 252 7.52 45.04 -38.57
C THR A 252 8.31 44.98 -39.89
N GLY A 253 7.62 44.81 -41.02
CA GLY A 253 8.22 44.99 -42.34
C GLY A 253 8.45 46.47 -42.66
N PRO A 254 9.47 46.83 -43.46
CA PRO A 254 9.59 48.19 -43.96
C PRO A 254 8.81 48.35 -45.27
N GLU A 255 8.05 49.43 -45.36
CA GLU A 255 7.61 50.05 -46.61
C GLU A 255 8.83 50.46 -47.44
N LEU A 256 8.80 50.16 -48.73
CA LEU A 256 9.58 50.86 -49.74
C LEU A 256 8.69 51.10 -50.96
N ASN A 257 8.77 52.35 -51.43
CA ASN A 257 8.08 52.96 -52.57
C ASN A 257 8.18 52.18 -53.89
#